data_AF-A0A3S4LQJ4-F1
#
_entry.id   AF-A0A3S4LQJ4-F1
#
_cell.length_a   1.000
_cell.length_b   1.000
_cell.length_c   1.000
_cell.angle_alpha   90.00
_cell.angle_beta   90.00
_cell.angle_gamma   90.00
#
_symmetry.space_group_name_H-M   'P 1'
#
loop_
_entity.id
_entity.type
_entity.pdbx_description
1 polymer ?
#
loop_
_entity_poly.entity_id
_entity_poly.type
_entity_poly.pdbx_seq_one_letter_code
_entity_poly.pdbx_strand_id
1 'polypeptide(L)'
;MTHAPSRHSVLTAAHWGPVRVETDGERIFASYGELPTAHQNSLQTVVHDQVHSKTRVRFPMVRKGFLASPDKPQGIRGQDEFCSRKLG
;
A
#
# COMPACT_ATOMS: atom_id res chain seq x y z
N MET A 1 20.38 15.22 18.59
CA MET A 1 20.50 15.85 17.27
C MET A 1 19.58 15.10 16.32
N THR A 2 18.52 15.74 15.85
CA THR A 2 17.55 15.14 14.93
C THR A 2 18.14 15.14 13.53
N HIS A 3 18.50 13.97 13.00
CA HIS A 3 18.83 13.87 11.57
C HIS A 3 17.57 14.22 10.78
N ALA A 4 17.63 15.28 9.96
CA ALA A 4 16.59 15.51 8.97
C ALA A 4 16.57 14.29 8.02
N PRO A 5 15.39 13.76 7.66
CA PRO A 5 15.30 12.68 6.68
C PRO A 5 15.95 13.15 5.36
N SER A 6 17.10 12.56 5.01
CA SER A 6 17.76 12.87 3.75
C SER A 6 17.04 12.14 2.63
N ARG A 7 16.37 12.89 1.75
CA ARG A 7 15.79 12.35 0.52
C ARG A 7 16.87 11.64 -0.29
N HIS A 8 16.53 10.46 -0.76
CA HIS A 8 17.37 9.63 -1.60
C HIS A 8 16.53 8.87 -2.62
N SER A 9 17.23 8.34 -3.63
CA SER A 9 16.64 7.65 -4.76
C SER A 9 16.90 6.15 -4.64
N VAL A 10 15.87 5.33 -4.90
CA VAL A 10 15.94 3.87 -4.89
C VAL A 10 15.51 3.33 -6.26
N LEU A 11 16.35 2.52 -6.88
CA LEU A 11 16.01 1.76 -8.08
C LEU A 11 15.34 0.43 -7.68
N THR A 12 14.15 0.18 -8.20
CA THR A 12 13.35 -1.03 -7.95
C THR A 12 12.53 -1.41 -9.19
N ALA A 13 11.58 -2.34 -9.09
CA ALA A 13 10.74 -2.79 -10.19
C ALA A 13 9.32 -3.14 -9.75
N ALA A 14 8.37 -3.10 -10.69
CA ALA A 14 7.01 -3.62 -10.57
C ALA A 14 6.60 -4.32 -11.88
N HIS A 15 5.36 -4.84 -11.95
CA HIS A 15 4.84 -5.49 -13.17
C HIS A 15 4.91 -4.61 -14.43
N TRP A 16 4.97 -3.29 -14.25
CA TRP A 16 5.02 -2.30 -15.33
C TRP A 16 6.44 -1.76 -15.60
N GLY A 17 7.47 -2.45 -15.10
CA GLY A 17 8.88 -2.23 -15.43
C GLY A 17 9.72 -1.63 -14.29
N PRO A 18 11.00 -1.30 -14.58
CA PRO A 18 11.93 -0.69 -13.62
C PRO A 18 11.54 0.75 -13.25
N VAL A 19 11.70 1.10 -11.98
CA VAL A 19 11.20 2.34 -11.37
C VAL A 19 12.27 2.98 -10.51
N ARG A 20 12.47 4.27 -10.67
CA ARG A 20 13.19 5.11 -9.71
C ARG A 20 12.22 5.73 -8.74
N VAL A 21 12.46 5.57 -7.44
CA VAL A 21 11.59 6.07 -6.36
C VAL A 21 12.35 7.06 -5.50
N GLU A 22 11.80 8.26 -5.36
CA GLU A 22 12.31 9.27 -4.43
C GLU A 22 11.64 9.10 -3.06
N THR A 23 12.44 8.92 -2.01
CA THR A 23 11.96 8.57 -0.66
C THR A 23 12.92 9.10 0.41
N ASP A 24 12.46 9.17 1.66
CA ASP A 24 13.33 9.33 2.83
C ASP A 24 13.53 8.02 3.61
N GLY A 25 12.98 6.91 3.12
CA GLY A 25 12.98 5.60 3.76
C GLY A 25 11.69 5.30 4.53
N GLU A 26 10.91 6.32 4.90
CA GLU A 26 9.60 6.15 5.55
C GLU A 26 8.45 6.47 4.60
N ARG A 27 8.63 7.50 3.77
CA ARG A 27 7.64 8.00 2.83
C ARG A 27 8.20 8.10 1.43
N ILE A 28 7.53 7.43 0.51
CA ILE A 28 7.68 7.68 -0.93
C ILE A 28 7.11 9.05 -1.26
N PHE A 29 7.84 9.85 -2.02
CA PHE A 29 7.43 11.17 -2.52
C PHE A 29 7.02 11.15 -3.99
N ALA A 30 7.76 10.43 -4.83
CA ALA A 30 7.52 10.36 -6.27
C ALA A 30 8.14 9.10 -6.88
N SER A 31 7.72 8.76 -8.10
CA SER A 31 8.29 7.67 -8.88
C SER A 31 8.34 7.99 -10.37
N TYR A 32 9.30 7.40 -11.07
CA TYR A 32 9.55 7.61 -12.50
C TYR A 32 10.00 6.31 -13.17
N GLY A 33 9.79 6.21 -14.48
CA GLY A 33 10.43 5.15 -15.27
C GLY A 33 11.95 5.32 -15.28
N GLU A 34 12.69 4.24 -15.04
CA GLU A 34 14.15 4.28 -15.03
C GLU A 34 14.74 4.30 -16.44
N LEU A 35 14.10 3.59 -17.38
CA LEU A 35 14.68 3.34 -18.69
C LEU A 35 14.18 4.35 -19.73
N PRO A 36 15.04 4.78 -20.67
CA PRO A 36 14.62 5.51 -21.85
C PRO A 36 13.55 4.73 -22.62
N THR A 37 12.47 5.40 -23.00
CA THR A 37 11.36 4.79 -23.74
C THR A 37 10.81 5.77 -24.76
N ALA A 38 10.38 5.24 -25.91
CA ALA A 38 9.66 6.02 -26.92
C ALA A 38 8.25 6.45 -26.44
N HIS A 39 7.69 5.71 -25.47
CA HIS A 39 6.36 5.96 -24.92
C HIS A 39 6.41 5.99 -23.41
N GLN A 40 5.98 7.10 -22.81
CA GLN A 40 5.88 7.19 -21.36
C GLN A 40 4.83 6.20 -20.85
N ASN A 41 5.18 5.47 -19.80
CA ASN A 41 4.25 4.59 -19.10
C ASN A 41 3.72 5.32 -17.87
N SER A 42 2.45 5.73 -17.92
CA SER A 42 1.77 6.44 -16.83
C SER A 42 1.67 5.63 -15.54
N LEU A 43 1.77 4.29 -15.60
CA LEU A 43 1.77 3.45 -14.41
C LEU A 43 3.06 3.60 -13.58
N GLN A 44 4.10 4.25 -14.10
CA GLN A 44 5.37 4.42 -13.38
C GLN A 44 5.41 5.63 -12.45
N THR A 45 4.39 6.50 -12.50
CA THR A 45 4.31 7.71 -11.67
C THR A 45 3.37 7.58 -10.47
N VAL A 46 2.69 6.44 -10.33
CA VAL A 46 1.59 6.27 -9.34
C VAL A 46 2.00 5.56 -8.06
N VAL A 47 3.30 5.30 -7.83
CA VAL A 47 3.75 4.51 -6.65
C VAL A 47 3.35 5.18 -5.34
N HIS A 48 3.47 6.50 -5.25
CA HIS A 48 3.06 7.26 -4.06
C HIS A 48 1.60 6.95 -3.70
N ASP A 49 0.69 7.04 -4.67
CA ASP A 49 -0.74 6.90 -4.45
C ASP A 49 -1.13 5.45 -4.16
N GLN A 50 -0.45 4.48 -4.78
CA GLN A 50 -0.66 3.06 -4.48
C GLN A 50 -0.28 2.71 -3.05
N VAL A 51 0.85 3.24 -2.56
CA VAL A 51 1.35 2.93 -1.21
C VAL A 51 0.56 3.68 -0.13
N HIS A 52 0.24 4.95 -0.38
CA HIS A 52 -0.36 5.87 0.61
C HIS A 52 -1.86 6.13 0.42
N SER A 53 -2.55 5.33 -0.40
CA SER A 53 -4.00 5.44 -0.61
C SER A 53 -4.78 5.38 0.71
N LYS A 54 -5.88 6.14 0.78
CA LYS A 54 -6.86 6.06 1.88
C LYS A 54 -7.50 4.67 2.03
N THR A 55 -7.46 3.85 0.97
CA THR A 55 -8.00 2.48 0.96
C THR A 55 -6.99 1.43 1.42
N ARG A 56 -5.77 1.82 1.83
CA ARG A 56 -4.75 0.90 2.33
C ARG A 56 -5.25 0.20 3.60
N VAL A 57 -5.22 -1.13 3.60
CA VAL A 57 -5.51 -1.95 4.78
C VAL A 57 -4.44 -1.70 5.84
N ARG A 58 -4.85 -1.16 7.00
CA ARG A 58 -3.93 -0.74 8.08
C ARG A 58 -3.68 -1.83 9.13
N PHE A 59 -4.66 -2.70 9.35
CA PHE A 59 -4.64 -3.68 10.43
C PHE A 59 -5.22 -5.02 9.95
N PRO A 60 -4.85 -6.14 10.59
CA PRO A 60 -5.59 -7.39 10.47
C PRO A 60 -7.03 -7.18 10.95
N MET A 61 -8.00 -7.60 10.14
CA MET A 61 -9.42 -7.45 10.43
C MET A 61 -10.14 -8.77 10.27
N VAL A 62 -11.21 -8.98 11.04
CA VAL A 62 -12.11 -10.13 10.90
C VAL A 62 -13.54 -9.62 10.77
N ARG A 63 -14.31 -10.23 9.87
CA ARG A 63 -15.74 -10.00 9.75
C ARG A 63 -16.44 -10.40 11.06
N LYS A 64 -17.23 -9.50 11.65
CA LYS A 64 -17.87 -9.70 12.97
C LYS A 64 -18.75 -10.95 12.97
N GLY A 65 -19.57 -11.16 11.95
CA GLY A 65 -20.43 -12.34 11.85
C GLY A 65 -19.66 -13.67 11.79
N PHE A 66 -18.45 -13.67 11.23
CA PHE A 66 -17.56 -14.83 11.25
C PHE A 66 -16.87 -15.01 12.59
N LEU A 67 -16.38 -13.93 13.20
CA LEU A 67 -15.73 -13.99 14.52
C LEU A 67 -16.69 -14.51 15.61
N ALA A 68 -17.98 -14.16 15.52
CA ALA A 68 -18.99 -14.58 16.48
C ALA A 68 -19.38 -16.07 16.36
N SER A 69 -19.42 -16.61 15.15
CA SER A 69 -19.77 -18.02 14.90
C SER A 69 -19.10 -18.50 13.61
N PRO A 70 -17.87 -19.04 13.69
CA PRO A 70 -17.12 -19.48 12.51
C PRO A 70 -17.81 -20.62 11.73
N ASP A 71 -18.44 -21.56 12.44
CA ASP A 71 -19.10 -22.73 11.85
C ASP A 71 -20.47 -22.40 11.24
N LYS A 72 -21.12 -21.34 11.73
CA LYS A 72 -22.42 -20.88 11.24
C LYS A 72 -22.49 -19.35 11.23
N PRO A 73 -21.77 -18.68 10.32
CA PRO A 73 -21.75 -17.22 10.24
C PRO A 73 -23.07 -16.68 9.67
N GLN A 74 -23.36 -15.40 9.91
CA GLN A 74 -24.62 -14.73 9.51
C GLN A 74 -24.91 -14.67 7.99
N GLY A 75 -23.98 -15.08 7.11
CA GLY A 75 -24.20 -15.13 5.66
C GLY A 75 -24.10 -13.79 4.90
N ILE A 76 -23.80 -12.68 5.59
CA ILE A 76 -23.80 -11.31 5.01
C ILE A 76 -22.43 -10.86 4.45
N ARG A 77 -21.70 -11.76 3.75
CA ARG A 77 -20.37 -11.41 3.18
C ARG A 77 -20.47 -10.17 2.29
N GLY A 78 -19.49 -9.27 2.38
CA GLY A 78 -19.48 -7.99 1.66
C GLY A 78 -20.11 -6.83 2.43
N GLN A 79 -21.16 -7.10 3.22
CA GLN A 79 -21.85 -6.10 4.05
C GLN A 79 -21.51 -6.20 5.55
N ASP A 80 -20.91 -7.33 5.96
CA ASP A 80 -20.48 -7.61 7.31
C ASP A 80 -19.47 -6.55 7.79
N GLU A 81 -19.70 -6.01 8.99
CA GLU A 81 -18.76 -5.10 9.61
C GLU A 81 -17.46 -5.85 9.97
N PHE A 82 -16.34 -5.13 9.88
CA PHE A 82 -15.05 -5.66 10.28
C PHE A 82 -14.65 -5.09 11.64
N CYS A 83 -14.10 -5.95 12.51
CA CYS A 83 -13.45 -5.53 13.75
C CYS A 83 -11.96 -5.84 13.69
N SER A 84 -11.13 -4.94 14.24
CA SER A 84 -9.75 -5.28 14.54
C SER A 84 -9.74 -6.15 15.79
N ARG A 85 -8.91 -7.20 15.79
CA ARG A 85 -8.60 -7.88 17.04
C ARG A 85 -7.77 -6.88 17.84
N LYS A 86 -8.27 -6.40 19.00
CA LYS A 86 -7.38 -5.72 19.96
C LYS A 86 -6.29 -6.73 20.29
N LEU A 87 -5.08 -6.48 19.80
CA LEU A 87 -3.88 -7.07 20.38
C LEU A 87 -3.79 -6.44 21.77
N GLY A 88 -4.18 -7.22 22.77
CA GLY A 88 -3.99 -6.87 24.18
C GLY A 88 -2.52 -6.91 24.56
#